data_AF-A0A1V5FMI6-F1
#
_entry.id   AF-A0A1V5FMI6-F1
#
_cell.length_a   1.000
_cell.length_b   1.000
_cell.length_c   1.000
_cell.angle_alpha   90.00
_cell.angle_beta   90.00
_cell.angle_gamma   90.00
#
_symmetry.space_group_name_H-M   'P 1'
#
loop_
_entity.id
_entity.type
_entity.pdbx_description
1 polymer ?
#
loop_
_entity_poly.entity_id
_entity_poly.type
_entity_poly.pdbx_seq_one_letter_code
_entity_poly.pdbx_strand_id
1 'polypeptide(L)'
;MAPIPIFCLPWSAIQIGLAWREAPRRCTRLLIGAAAGLICLIAAIRGPAAALAHGREGLGVNAREWNESALLAAIRRLSPQTVIYTNAYDLVYFQTGRPARLAPAHRNYATGAKEEDFASRMLRMREDIEEGRAVLAYFSGIRREYLVAEAECRRWAAPEHWIAMDDGAIWVNRARESAER
;
A
#
# COMPACT_ATOMS: atom_id res chain seq x y z
N MET A 1 2.91 11.69 -3.39
CA MET A 1 2.99 12.88 -2.52
C MET A 1 4.11 12.63 -1.51
N ALA A 2 5.29 13.21 -1.73
CA ALA A 2 6.43 12.99 -0.83
C ALA A 2 6.18 13.72 0.51
N PRO A 3 6.51 13.13 1.67
CA PRO A 3 6.39 13.81 2.95
C PRO A 3 7.34 15.00 2.97
N ILE A 4 6.82 16.20 3.23
CA ILE A 4 7.64 17.39 3.45
C ILE A 4 8.52 17.07 4.67
N PRO A 5 9.86 16.99 4.54
CA PRO A 5 10.70 16.62 5.65
C PRO A 5 10.60 17.70 6.74
N ILE A 6 10.36 17.27 7.98
CA ILE A 6 10.18 18.13 9.16
C ILE A 6 11.39 19.07 9.38
N PHE A 7 12.55 18.75 8.78
CA PHE A 7 13.74 19.61 8.72
C PHE A 7 13.59 20.90 7.88
N CYS A 8 12.52 21.06 7.09
CA CYS A 8 12.27 22.30 6.35
C CYS A 8 11.62 23.40 7.20
N LEU A 9 11.05 23.10 8.37
CA LEU A 9 10.43 24.11 9.25
C LEU A 9 11.43 25.15 9.79
N PRO A 10 12.64 24.79 10.28
CA PRO A 10 13.62 25.79 10.68
C PRO A 10 14.21 26.56 9.48
N TRP A 11 14.42 25.89 8.33
CA TRP A 11 14.93 26.55 7.12
C TRP A 11 13.94 27.58 6.56
N SER A 12 12.66 27.23 6.50
CA SER A 12 11.59 28.14 6.05
C SER A 12 11.41 29.32 7.01
N ALA A 13 11.52 29.13 8.32
CA ALA A 13 11.49 30.23 9.28
C ALA A 13 12.66 31.22 9.10
N ILE A 14 13.87 30.71 8.79
CA ILE A 14 15.04 31.53 8.49
C ILE A 14 14.86 32.30 7.17
N GLN A 15 14.36 31.64 6.12
CA GLN A 15 14.08 32.29 4.83
C GLN A 15 12.99 33.36 4.94
N ILE A 16 11.94 33.12 5.73
CA ILE A 16 10.89 34.11 6.03
C ILE A 16 11.48 35.30 6.80
N GLY A 17 12.36 35.07 7.77
CA GLY A 17 13.03 36.13 8.54
C GLY A 17 13.97 37.00 7.70
N LEU A 18 14.70 36.40 6.76
CA LEU A 18 15.56 37.13 5.81
C LEU A 18 14.73 37.95 4.82
N ALA A 19 13.67 37.37 4.23
CA ALA A 19 12.73 38.07 3.37
C ALA A 19 12.02 39.24 4.11
N TRP A 20 11.77 39.10 5.41
CA TRP A 20 11.20 40.18 6.24
C TRP A 20 12.17 41.33 6.50
N ARG A 21 13.48 41.06 6.55
CA ARG A 21 14.53 42.09 6.68
C ARG A 21 14.78 42.84 5.39
N GLU A 22 14.69 42.16 4.25
CA GLU A 22 14.93 42.74 2.92
C GLU A 22 13.69 43.40 2.28
N ALA A 23 12.49 43.18 2.83
CA ALA A 23 11.25 43.77 2.34
C ALA A 23 11.25 45.31 2.48
N PRO A 24 11.25 46.07 1.36
CA PRO A 24 11.47 47.52 1.39
C PRO A 24 10.23 48.34 1.78
N ARG A 25 9.03 47.72 1.83
CA ARG A 25 7.75 48.41 2.06
C ARG A 25 6.88 47.67 3.08
N ARG A 26 6.15 48.43 3.91
CA ARG A 26 5.27 47.89 4.98
C ARG A 26 4.22 46.91 4.44
N CYS A 27 3.70 47.13 3.22
CA CYS A 27 2.71 46.25 2.60
C CYS A 27 3.26 44.84 2.30
N THR A 28 4.52 44.72 1.89
CA THR A 28 5.15 43.42 1.59
C THR A 28 5.31 42.58 2.85
N ARG A 29 5.65 43.21 3.99
CA ARG A 29 5.71 42.55 5.30
C ARG A 29 4.35 42.04 5.78
N LEU A 30 3.29 42.83 5.56
CA LEU A 30 1.91 42.44 5.89
C LEU A 30 1.45 41.23 5.04
N LEU A 31 1.78 41.21 3.75
CA LEU A 31 1.43 40.09 2.87
C LEU A 31 2.16 38.79 3.24
N ILE A 32 3.45 38.85 3.56
CA ILE A 32 4.22 37.67 4.02
C ILE A 32 3.66 37.15 5.35
N GLY A 33 3.36 38.06 6.29
CA GLY A 33 2.75 37.70 7.57
C GLY A 33 1.37 37.05 7.41
N ALA A 34 0.53 37.58 6.52
CA ALA A 34 -0.78 37.01 6.22
C ALA A 34 -0.66 35.62 5.57
N ALA A 35 0.28 35.42 4.63
CA ALA A 35 0.52 34.12 4.00
C ALA A 35 1.03 33.08 5.01
N ALA A 36 1.99 33.46 5.87
CA ALA A 36 2.48 32.58 6.93
C ALA A 36 1.38 32.24 7.94
N GLY A 37 0.57 33.23 8.34
CA GLY A 37 -0.59 33.04 9.21
C GLY A 37 -1.63 32.09 8.60
N LEU A 38 -1.92 32.23 7.31
CA LEU A 38 -2.83 31.34 6.59
C LEU A 38 -2.30 29.90 6.52
N ILE A 39 -1.00 29.71 6.25
CA ILE A 39 -0.37 28.39 6.25
C ILE A 39 -0.47 27.75 7.65
N CYS A 40 -0.15 28.51 8.71
CA CYS A 40 -0.27 28.05 10.09
C CYS A 40 -1.73 27.70 10.45
N LEU A 41 -2.70 28.48 10.01
CA LEU A 41 -4.12 28.22 10.24
C LEU A 41 -4.58 26.93 9.54
N ILE A 42 -4.20 26.74 8.27
CA ILE A 42 -4.50 25.51 7.51
C ILE A 42 -3.86 24.30 8.20
N ALA A 43 -2.61 24.43 8.65
CA ALA A 43 -1.90 23.37 9.37
C ALA A 43 -2.55 23.03 10.73
N ALA A 44 -2.99 24.04 11.48
CA ALA A 44 -3.64 23.88 12.78
C ALA A 44 -5.03 23.24 12.70
N ILE A 45 -5.75 23.43 11.59
CA ILE A 45 -7.07 22.80 11.38
C ILE A 45 -6.90 21.36 10.87
N ARG A 46 -5.97 21.12 9.94
CA ARG A 46 -5.83 19.81 9.29
C ARG A 46 -4.94 18.82 10.04
N GLY A 47 -3.93 19.30 10.76
CA GLY A 47 -2.97 18.45 11.48
C GLY A 47 -3.59 17.63 12.61
N PRO A 48 -4.28 18.25 13.58
CA PRO A 48 -4.83 17.53 14.74
C PRO A 48 -5.92 16.53 14.36
N ALA A 49 -6.81 16.90 13.43
CA ALA A 49 -7.88 16.01 12.98
C ALA A 49 -7.33 14.75 12.29
N ALA A 50 -6.34 14.90 11.42
CA ALA A 50 -5.67 13.76 10.80
C ALA A 50 -4.90 12.93 11.84
N ALA A 51 -4.17 13.56 12.77
CA ALA A 51 -3.42 12.87 13.82
C ALA A 51 -4.34 12.08 14.78
N LEU A 52 -5.50 12.63 15.14
CA LEU A 52 -6.51 11.96 15.97
C LEU A 52 -7.21 10.81 15.24
N ALA A 53 -7.53 10.98 13.95
CA ALA A 53 -8.06 9.91 13.11
C ALA A 53 -7.04 8.76 12.98
N HIS A 54 -5.80 9.08 12.61
CA HIS A 54 -4.70 8.11 12.49
C HIS A 54 -4.31 7.47 13.82
N GLY A 55 -4.43 8.17 14.95
CA GLY A 55 -4.17 7.60 16.27
C GLY A 55 -5.23 6.59 16.70
N ARG A 56 -6.47 6.74 16.23
CA ARG A 56 -7.59 5.82 16.50
C ARG A 56 -7.66 4.65 15.52
N GLU A 57 -7.34 4.92 14.27
CA GLU A 57 -7.45 3.96 13.17
C GLU A 57 -6.13 3.23 12.88
N GLY A 58 -4.99 3.72 13.38
CA GLY A 58 -3.67 3.21 13.01
C GLY A 58 -3.23 3.66 11.62
N LEU A 59 -1.98 3.38 11.25
CA LEU A 59 -1.39 3.74 9.95
C LEU A 59 -0.62 2.57 9.34
N GLY A 60 -0.64 2.50 8.01
CA GLY A 60 0.09 1.48 7.24
C GLY A 60 -0.36 0.08 7.65
N VAL A 61 0.60 -0.81 7.92
CA VAL A 61 0.31 -2.19 8.34
C VAL A 61 -0.36 -2.30 9.71
N ASN A 62 -0.33 -1.24 10.53
CA ASN A 62 -0.99 -1.20 11.84
C ASN A 62 -2.40 -0.60 11.76
N ALA A 63 -2.90 -0.27 10.56
CA ALA A 63 -4.26 0.22 10.41
C ALA A 63 -5.27 -0.86 10.85
N ARG A 64 -6.32 -0.41 11.55
CA ARG A 64 -7.36 -1.24 12.16
C ARG A 64 -8.09 -2.08 11.12
N GLU A 65 -8.25 -1.56 9.90
CA GLU A 65 -8.82 -2.27 8.76
C GLU A 65 -8.14 -3.64 8.52
N TRP A 66 -6.84 -3.77 8.79
CA TRP A 66 -6.12 -5.03 8.62
C TRP A 66 -6.34 -6.04 9.75
N ASN A 67 -6.74 -5.57 10.94
CA ASN A 67 -7.09 -6.48 12.03
C ASN A 67 -8.41 -7.21 11.73
N GLU A 68 -9.32 -6.55 11.01
CA GLU A 68 -10.65 -7.06 10.66
C GLU A 68 -10.70 -7.65 9.23
N SER A 69 -9.54 -7.80 8.58
CA SER A 69 -9.37 -8.29 7.21
C SER A 69 -9.79 -9.76 7.03
N ALA A 70 -10.78 -9.99 6.16
CA ALA A 70 -11.23 -11.33 5.80
C ALA A 70 -10.15 -12.10 5.03
N LEU A 71 -9.41 -11.42 4.14
CA LEU A 71 -8.32 -12.03 3.38
C LEU A 71 -7.15 -12.45 4.27
N LEU A 72 -6.74 -11.64 5.24
CA LEU A 72 -5.71 -12.03 6.22
C LEU A 72 -6.18 -13.19 7.10
N ALA A 73 -7.46 -13.22 7.48
CA ALA A 73 -8.03 -14.36 8.20
C ALA A 73 -7.98 -15.65 7.38
N ALA A 74 -8.28 -15.60 6.07
CA ALA A 74 -8.15 -16.74 5.16
C ALA A 74 -6.68 -17.20 5.06
N ILE A 75 -5.73 -16.26 4.90
CA ILE A 75 -4.30 -16.58 4.82
C ILE A 75 -3.78 -17.29 6.07
N ARG A 76 -4.27 -16.93 7.27
CA ARG A 76 -3.88 -17.59 8.54
C ARG A 76 -4.32 -19.06 8.62
N ARG A 77 -5.38 -19.45 7.90
CA ARG A 77 -5.93 -20.81 7.93
C ARG A 77 -5.24 -21.77 6.95
N LEU A 78 -4.61 -21.23 5.90
CA LEU A 78 -3.89 -22.04 4.92
C LEU A 78 -2.74 -22.83 5.58
N SER A 79 -2.47 -24.02 5.06
CA SER A 79 -1.32 -24.83 5.46
C SER A 79 -0.02 -24.01 5.48
N PRO A 80 0.87 -24.20 6.49
CA PRO A 80 2.13 -23.46 6.60
C PRO A 80 3.04 -23.58 5.36
N GLN A 81 2.98 -24.70 4.65
CA GLN A 81 3.78 -24.99 3.45
C GLN A 81 3.26 -24.29 2.19
N THR A 82 2.06 -23.72 2.24
CA THR A 82 1.45 -23.02 1.10
C THR A 82 2.22 -21.74 0.79
N VAL A 83 2.72 -21.60 -0.44
CA VAL A 83 3.33 -20.36 -0.92
C VAL A 83 2.24 -19.31 -1.12
N ILE A 84 2.44 -18.10 -0.60
CA ILE A 84 1.52 -16.98 -0.79
C ILE A 84 2.15 -16.02 -1.79
N TYR A 85 1.55 -15.85 -2.97
CA TYR A 85 1.81 -14.71 -3.83
C TYR A 85 0.87 -13.57 -3.43
N THR A 86 1.34 -12.32 -3.45
CA THR A 86 0.49 -11.18 -3.08
C THR A 86 1.03 -9.84 -3.58
N ASN A 87 0.13 -8.88 -3.75
CA ASN A 87 0.49 -7.48 -3.94
C ASN A 87 0.95 -6.80 -2.63
N ALA A 88 0.79 -7.40 -1.45
CA ALA A 88 1.06 -6.81 -0.14
C ALA A 88 1.89 -7.74 0.78
N TYR A 89 3.06 -8.19 0.31
CA TYR A 89 3.88 -9.20 1.02
C TYR A 89 4.29 -8.79 2.44
N ASP A 90 4.57 -7.50 2.61
CA ASP A 90 4.87 -6.82 3.86
C ASP A 90 3.69 -6.87 4.83
N LEU A 91 2.49 -6.49 4.37
CA LEU A 91 1.28 -6.58 5.19
C LEU A 91 1.05 -8.02 5.66
N VAL A 92 1.11 -8.99 4.75
CA VAL A 92 0.90 -10.40 5.08
C VAL A 92 1.92 -10.87 6.11
N TYR A 93 3.20 -10.56 5.92
CA TYR A 93 4.24 -10.95 6.86
C TYR A 93 4.03 -10.35 8.25
N PHE A 94 3.79 -9.04 8.35
CA PHE A 94 3.62 -8.37 9.64
C PHE A 94 2.34 -8.79 10.37
N GLN A 95 1.25 -9.07 9.65
CA GLN A 95 -0.05 -9.40 10.24
C GLN A 95 -0.27 -10.89 10.51
N THR A 96 0.48 -11.76 9.85
CA THR A 96 0.27 -13.22 9.96
C THR A 96 1.53 -13.99 10.36
N GLY A 97 2.70 -13.35 10.30
CA GLY A 97 3.99 -14.03 10.46
C GLY A 97 4.35 -14.97 9.30
N ARG A 98 3.51 -15.06 8.25
CA ARG A 98 3.73 -15.97 7.12
C ARG A 98 4.60 -15.30 6.05
N PRO A 99 5.64 -15.99 5.56
CA PRO A 99 6.41 -15.48 4.43
C PRO A 99 5.53 -15.44 3.19
N ALA A 100 5.59 -14.32 2.47
CA ALA A 100 4.87 -14.13 1.22
C ALA A 100 5.82 -13.65 0.11
N ARG A 101 5.50 -14.02 -1.12
CA ARG A 101 6.20 -13.60 -2.33
C ARG A 101 5.42 -12.50 -3.00
N LEU A 102 6.15 -11.55 -3.57
CA LEU A 102 5.55 -10.51 -4.39
C LEU A 102 4.90 -11.16 -5.63
N ALA A 103 3.71 -10.71 -5.98
CA ALA A 103 3.11 -11.04 -7.27
C ALA A 103 4.04 -10.58 -8.41
N PRO A 104 3.99 -11.21 -9.61
CA PRO A 104 4.84 -10.82 -10.73
C PRO A 104 4.71 -9.35 -11.09
N ALA A 105 5.85 -8.72 -11.38
CA ALA A 105 5.95 -7.30 -11.66
C ALA A 105 6.12 -7.03 -13.15
N HIS A 106 5.35 -6.10 -13.70
CA HIS A 106 5.53 -5.62 -15.08
C HIS A 106 6.80 -4.78 -15.22
N ARG A 107 7.22 -4.14 -14.13
CA ARG A 107 8.37 -3.24 -14.09
C ARG A 107 9.19 -3.45 -12.82
N ASN A 108 10.49 -3.24 -12.94
CA ASN A 108 11.37 -3.17 -11.79
C ASN A 108 11.05 -1.91 -10.97
N TYR A 109 10.85 -2.07 -9.65
CA TYR A 109 10.45 -0.95 -8.78
C TYR A 109 11.54 0.12 -8.62
N ALA A 110 12.82 -0.24 -8.80
CA ALA A 110 13.95 0.67 -8.60
C ALA A 110 14.32 1.42 -9.88
N THR A 111 14.28 0.74 -11.04
CA THR A 111 14.72 1.32 -12.32
C THR A 111 13.55 1.76 -13.21
N GLY A 112 12.33 1.28 -12.96
CA GLY A 112 11.16 1.50 -13.83
C GLY A 112 11.20 0.77 -15.17
N ALA A 113 12.29 0.05 -15.44
CA ALA A 113 12.46 -0.76 -16.64
C ALA A 113 11.43 -1.90 -16.66
N LYS A 114 11.03 -2.32 -17.86
CA LYS A 114 10.16 -3.49 -18.03
C LYS A 114 10.88 -4.73 -17.51
N GLU A 115 10.18 -5.57 -16.75
CA GLU A 115 10.73 -6.84 -16.31
C GLU A 115 10.66 -7.85 -17.47
N GLU A 116 11.83 -8.33 -17.93
CA GLU A 116 11.90 -9.23 -19.10
C GLU A 116 11.31 -10.61 -18.83
N ASP A 117 11.37 -11.08 -17.57
CA ASP A 117 10.89 -12.39 -17.15
C ASP A 117 9.45 -12.38 -16.60
N PHE A 118 8.70 -11.29 -16.79
CA PHE A 118 7.32 -11.18 -16.31
C PHE A 118 6.45 -12.36 -16.74
N ALA A 119 6.52 -12.74 -18.01
CA ALA A 119 5.71 -13.82 -18.57
C ALA A 119 6.02 -15.19 -17.94
N SER A 120 7.31 -15.49 -17.71
CA SER A 120 7.71 -16.76 -17.09
C SER A 120 7.38 -16.79 -15.59
N ARG A 121 7.50 -15.65 -14.88
CA ARG A 121 7.06 -15.53 -13.49
C ARG A 121 5.55 -15.68 -13.34
N MET A 122 4.77 -15.11 -14.26
CA MET A 122 3.32 -15.29 -14.30
C MET A 122 2.93 -16.74 -14.55
N LEU A 123 3.55 -17.41 -15.51
CA LEU A 123 3.29 -18.82 -15.80
C LEU A 123 3.60 -19.70 -14.58
N ARG A 124 4.77 -19.50 -13.96
CA ARG A 124 5.17 -20.24 -12.75
C ARG A 124 4.21 -20.03 -11.58
N MET A 125 3.79 -18.79 -11.35
CA MET A 125 2.78 -18.49 -10.32
C MET A 125 1.48 -19.24 -10.59
N ARG A 126 1.02 -19.27 -11.85
CA ARG A 126 -0.20 -20.01 -12.23
C ARG A 126 -0.05 -21.50 -11.97
N GLU A 127 1.04 -22.11 -12.45
CA GLU A 127 1.32 -23.54 -12.26
C GLU A 127 1.38 -23.89 -10.77
N ASP A 128 2.05 -23.08 -9.94
CA ASP A 128 2.09 -23.30 -8.49
C ASP A 128 0.70 -23.27 -7.84
N ILE A 129 -0.20 -22.39 -8.31
CA ILE A 129 -1.58 -22.31 -7.82
C ILE A 129 -2.38 -23.52 -8.32
N GLU A 130 -2.30 -23.84 -9.61
CA GLU A 130 -2.98 -24.98 -10.24
C GLU A 130 -2.54 -26.33 -9.66
N GLU A 131 -1.30 -26.45 -9.19
CA GLU A 131 -0.80 -27.64 -8.49
C GLU A 131 -1.16 -27.66 -6.98
N GLY A 132 -1.84 -26.62 -6.48
CA GLY A 132 -2.24 -26.52 -5.06
C GLY A 132 -1.10 -26.22 -4.08
N ARG A 133 0.09 -25.87 -4.61
CA ARG A 133 1.28 -25.48 -3.83
C ARG A 133 1.21 -24.03 -3.36
N ALA A 134 0.52 -23.18 -4.11
CA ALA A 134 0.43 -21.75 -3.85
C ALA A 134 -0.99 -21.21 -3.92
N VAL A 135 -1.15 -19.98 -3.44
CA VAL A 135 -2.32 -19.14 -3.63
C VAL A 135 -1.86 -17.74 -4.03
N LEU A 136 -2.72 -16.97 -4.70
CA LEU A 136 -2.53 -15.52 -4.86
C LEU A 136 -3.56 -14.80 -3.99
N ALA A 137 -3.10 -14.03 -3.01
CA ALA A 137 -3.94 -13.13 -2.23
C ALA A 137 -3.75 -11.69 -2.71
N TYR A 138 -4.81 -11.08 -3.21
CA TYR A 138 -4.78 -9.73 -3.79
C TYR A 138 -5.63 -8.77 -2.96
N PHE A 139 -5.01 -7.78 -2.32
CA PHE A 139 -5.68 -6.76 -1.52
C PHE A 139 -6.11 -5.58 -2.39
N SER A 140 -7.42 -5.30 -2.50
CA SER A 140 -7.91 -4.24 -3.40
C SER A 140 -7.59 -2.83 -2.88
N GLY A 141 -7.41 -2.66 -1.56
CA GLY A 141 -7.00 -1.40 -0.93
C GLY A 141 -5.53 -1.02 -1.14
N ILE A 142 -4.69 -1.95 -1.61
CA ILE A 142 -3.24 -1.74 -1.77
C ILE A 142 -2.89 -1.75 -3.26
N ARG A 143 -2.58 -0.58 -3.81
CA ARG A 143 -2.18 -0.45 -5.22
C ARG A 143 -0.67 -0.32 -5.35
N ARG A 144 -0.07 -1.21 -6.14
CA ARG A 144 1.35 -1.15 -6.54
C ARG A 144 1.43 -1.21 -8.05
N GLU A 145 1.59 -0.05 -8.70
CA GLU A 145 1.47 0.12 -10.16
C GLU A 145 2.47 -0.71 -10.98
N TYR A 146 3.59 -1.10 -10.36
CA TYR A 146 4.60 -1.93 -11.00
C TYR A 146 4.26 -3.43 -10.98
N LEU A 147 3.24 -3.84 -10.22
CA LEU A 147 2.76 -5.22 -10.13
C LEU A 147 1.68 -5.55 -11.16
N VAL A 148 1.47 -6.85 -11.39
CA VAL A 148 0.31 -7.35 -12.12
C VAL A 148 -0.99 -6.84 -11.48
N ALA A 149 -1.91 -6.37 -12.31
CA ALA A 149 -3.19 -5.85 -11.86
C ALA A 149 -4.16 -6.98 -11.50
N GLU A 150 -5.07 -6.74 -10.55
CA GLU A 150 -6.11 -7.70 -10.15
C GLU A 150 -6.92 -8.19 -11.36
N ALA A 151 -7.35 -7.27 -12.21
CA ALA A 151 -8.11 -7.58 -13.42
C ALA A 151 -7.33 -8.45 -14.41
N GLU A 152 -6.00 -8.36 -14.41
CA GLU A 152 -5.16 -9.25 -15.20
C GLU A 152 -5.15 -10.64 -14.57
N CYS A 153 -4.82 -10.77 -13.28
CA CYS A 153 -4.88 -12.05 -12.56
C CYS A 153 -6.24 -12.75 -12.72
N ARG A 154 -7.34 -12.00 -12.62
CA ARG A 154 -8.71 -12.53 -12.75
C ARG A 154 -9.02 -13.04 -14.16
N ARG A 155 -8.39 -12.51 -15.21
CA ARG A 155 -8.54 -13.04 -16.59
C ARG A 155 -7.83 -14.38 -16.77
N TRP A 156 -6.77 -14.63 -15.98
CA TRP A 156 -6.02 -15.87 -16.01
C TRP A 156 -6.63 -16.94 -15.10
N ALA A 157 -7.24 -16.53 -13.99
CA ALA A 157 -7.95 -17.43 -13.09
C ALA A 157 -9.25 -17.93 -13.72
N ALA A 158 -9.53 -19.23 -13.60
CA ALA A 158 -10.88 -19.73 -13.83
C ALA A 158 -11.84 -19.08 -12.80
N PRO A 159 -13.07 -18.70 -13.17
CA PRO A 159 -13.99 -17.99 -12.27
C PRO A 159 -14.23 -18.70 -10.93
N GLU A 160 -14.28 -20.02 -10.93
CA GLU A 160 -14.45 -20.86 -9.73
C GLU A 160 -13.26 -20.80 -8.75
N HIS A 161 -12.10 -20.39 -9.22
CA HIS A 161 -10.86 -20.32 -8.43
C HIS A 161 -10.65 -18.94 -7.81
N TRP A 162 -11.48 -17.96 -8.17
CA TRP A 162 -11.37 -16.58 -7.71
C TRP A 162 -12.44 -16.27 -6.66
N ILE A 163 -12.04 -16.31 -5.39
CA ILE A 163 -12.94 -16.04 -4.26
C ILE A 163 -12.81 -14.57 -3.87
N ALA A 164 -13.85 -13.80 -4.13
CA ALA A 164 -13.93 -12.40 -3.72
C ALA A 164 -14.23 -12.28 -2.22
N MET A 165 -13.63 -11.27 -1.59
CA MET A 165 -13.78 -10.91 -0.18
C MET A 165 -13.96 -9.40 -0.07
N ASP A 166 -14.34 -8.91 1.11
CA ASP A 166 -14.64 -7.48 1.30
C ASP A 166 -13.42 -6.57 1.05
N ASP A 167 -12.22 -7.06 1.35
CA ASP A 167 -10.96 -6.33 1.30
C ASP A 167 -10.01 -6.78 0.18
N GLY A 168 -10.48 -7.67 -0.70
CA GLY A 168 -9.68 -8.22 -1.79
C GLY A 168 -10.24 -9.49 -2.39
N ALA A 169 -9.34 -10.33 -2.89
CA ALA A 169 -9.68 -11.64 -3.40
C ALA A 169 -8.53 -12.63 -3.20
N ILE A 170 -8.87 -13.92 -3.21
CA ILE A 170 -7.90 -15.00 -3.21
C ILE A 170 -8.12 -15.92 -4.41
N TRP A 171 -7.04 -16.22 -5.12
CA TRP A 171 -6.99 -17.24 -6.16
C TRP A 171 -6.43 -18.53 -5.57
N VAL A 172 -7.25 -19.58 -5.56
CA VAL A 172 -6.95 -20.91 -5.01
C VAL A 172 -7.32 -22.02 -5.99
N ASN A 173 -6.76 -23.22 -5.83
CA ASN A 173 -7.19 -24.41 -6.57
C ASN A 173 -8.44 -25.05 -5.95
N ARG A 174 -9.41 -25.46 -6.79
CA ARG A 174 -10.64 -26.20 -6.46
C ARG A 174 -10.41 -27.39 -5.52
N ALA A 175 -9.31 -28.12 -5.64
CA ALA A 175 -9.04 -29.31 -4.80
C ALA A 175 -8.85 -28.97 -3.30
N ARG A 176 -8.48 -27.73 -2.97
CA ARG A 176 -8.34 -27.28 -1.58
C ARG A 176 -9.64 -26.84 -0.93
N GLU A 177 -10.60 -26.34 -1.71
CA GLU A 177 -11.87 -25.83 -1.16
C GLU A 177 -12.65 -26.94 -0.43
N SER A 178 -12.50 -28.20 -0.88
CA SER A 178 -13.12 -29.38 -0.28
C SER A 178 -12.46 -29.86 1.01
N ALA A 179 -11.20 -29.47 1.28
CA ALA A 179 -10.41 -29.95 2.42
C ALA A 179 -10.42 -28.98 3.60
N GLU A 180 -10.82 -27.72 3.37
CA GLU A 180 -10.83 -26.64 4.36
C GLU A 180 -12.27 -26.25 4.82
N ARG A 181 -13.31 -26.95 4.35
CA ARG A 181 -14.69 -26.94 4.91
C ARG A 181 -14.89 -28.09 5.89
#